data_AF-A0ABD5TZC0-F1
#
_entry.id   AF-A0ABD5TZC0-F1
#
_cell.length_a   1.000
_cell.length_b   1.000
_cell.length_c   1.000
_cell.angle_alpha   90.00
_cell.angle_beta   90.00
_cell.angle_gamma   90.00
#
_symmetry.space_group_name_H-M   'P 1'
#
loop_
_entity.id
_entity.type
_entity.pdbx_description
1 polymer ?
#
loop_
_entity_poly.entity_id
_entity_poly.type
_entity_poly.pdbx_seq_one_letter_code
_entity_poly.pdbx_strand_id
1 'polypeptide(L)'
;MNGNNPYAGSPGVVDAGRPSEDDLSTEQVRTLREAVAGIVSRTQSYLPEGYAIGSELSYGSNGPQATVAVHPPVGRPVSAGFTPDENDLESGLTDDDRDEVARGLAASAAFQVMNAVGDELTPTAR
;
A
#
# COMPACT_ATOMS: atom_id res chain seq x y z
N MET A 1 -23.92 -32.42 -44.58
CA MET A 1 -23.83 -32.84 -43.18
C MET A 1 -22.39 -32.65 -42.75
N ASN A 2 -22.12 -31.55 -42.05
CA ASN A 2 -20.80 -31.14 -41.58
C ASN A 2 -20.74 -31.52 -40.10
N GLY A 3 -19.75 -32.33 -39.70
CA GLY A 3 -19.72 -33.00 -38.41
C GLY A 3 -18.31 -33.03 -37.81
N ASN A 4 -18.06 -32.00 -37.00
CA ASN A 4 -17.22 -31.94 -35.80
C ASN A 4 -15.72 -32.23 -35.88
N ASN A 5 -14.95 -31.14 -35.79
CA ASN A 5 -13.55 -31.08 -35.40
C ASN A 5 -13.27 -31.83 -34.07
N PRO A 6 -12.20 -32.63 -34.00
CA PRO A 6 -11.70 -33.20 -32.75
C PRO A 6 -10.73 -32.21 -32.11
N TYR A 7 -11.25 -31.14 -31.51
CA TYR A 7 -10.52 -30.34 -30.50
C TYR A 7 -11.38 -30.31 -29.24
N ALA A 8 -11.47 -31.49 -28.61
CA ALA A 8 -11.97 -31.62 -27.27
C ALA A 8 -10.88 -31.13 -26.31
N GLY A 9 -11.20 -30.06 -25.59
CA GLY A 9 -10.52 -29.64 -24.37
C GLY A 9 -9.26 -28.81 -24.60
N SER A 10 -9.41 -27.49 -24.69
CA SER A 10 -8.37 -26.57 -24.23
C SER A 10 -8.14 -26.81 -22.74
N PRO A 11 -6.98 -27.31 -22.28
CA PRO A 11 -6.66 -27.28 -20.87
C PRO A 11 -6.17 -25.88 -20.53
N GLY A 12 -6.74 -25.29 -19.49
CA GLY A 12 -6.29 -24.00 -18.99
C GLY A 12 -7.05 -22.83 -19.59
N VAL A 13 -8.35 -22.75 -19.25
CA VAL A 13 -8.88 -21.45 -18.85
C VAL A 13 -7.97 -20.99 -17.70
N VAL A 14 -6.93 -20.21 -18.02
CA VAL A 14 -6.33 -19.35 -17.02
C VAL A 14 -7.42 -18.34 -16.70
N ASP A 15 -8.03 -18.52 -15.53
CA ASP A 15 -8.90 -17.53 -14.95
C ASP A 15 -8.10 -16.22 -14.90
N ALA A 16 -8.57 -15.22 -15.64
CA ALA A 16 -8.00 -13.89 -15.59
C ALA A 16 -8.36 -13.27 -14.24
N GLY A 17 -7.57 -13.55 -13.20
CA GLY A 17 -7.76 -12.90 -11.90
C GLY A 17 -7.46 -13.78 -10.70
N ARG A 18 -6.17 -14.02 -10.42
CA ARG A 18 -5.59 -14.02 -9.07
C ARG A 18 -4.10 -14.39 -9.15
N PRO A 19 -3.17 -13.55 -8.64
CA PRO A 19 -1.86 -14.06 -8.28
C PRO A 19 -2.06 -15.14 -7.20
N SER A 20 -1.33 -16.24 -7.33
CA SER A 20 -1.43 -17.45 -6.51
C SER A 20 -1.59 -17.14 -5.02
N GLU A 21 -2.67 -17.61 -4.41
CA GLU A 21 -3.00 -17.50 -2.99
C GLU A 21 -2.13 -18.44 -2.10
N ASP A 22 -1.04 -19.01 -2.62
CA ASP A 22 -0.36 -20.18 -2.07
C ASP A 22 0.95 -19.90 -1.28
N ASP A 23 1.33 -18.63 -1.05
CA ASP A 23 2.56 -18.31 -0.29
C ASP A 23 2.28 -17.67 1.10
N LEU A 24 1.02 -17.36 1.42
CA LEU A 24 0.65 -16.81 2.73
C LEU A 24 -0.62 -17.45 3.26
N SER A 25 -0.58 -17.88 4.52
CA SER A 25 -1.76 -18.28 5.27
C SER A 25 -2.77 -17.13 5.34
N THR A 26 -4.07 -17.45 5.31
CA THR A 26 -5.16 -16.50 5.55
C THR A 26 -4.94 -15.67 6.82
N GLU A 27 -4.29 -16.26 7.83
CA GLU A 27 -3.91 -15.58 9.07
C GLU A 27 -2.85 -14.51 8.83
N GLN A 28 -1.80 -14.79 8.04
CA GLN A 28 -0.76 -13.81 7.71
C GLN A 28 -1.32 -12.64 6.88
N VAL A 29 -2.23 -12.92 5.94
CA VAL A 29 -2.93 -11.88 5.18
C VAL A 29 -3.77 -10.99 6.11
N ARG A 30 -4.45 -11.59 7.09
CA ARG A 30 -5.22 -10.86 8.09
C ARG A 30 -4.32 -9.99 8.95
N THR A 31 -3.21 -10.53 9.46
CA THR A 31 -2.23 -9.77 10.26
C THR A 31 -1.66 -8.60 9.48
N LEU A 32 -1.26 -8.81 8.22
CA LEU A 32 -0.76 -7.75 7.36
C LEU A 32 -1.80 -6.63 7.18
N ARG A 33 -3.04 -7.00 6.88
CA ARG A 33 -4.13 -6.03 6.71
C ARG A 33 -4.39 -5.23 7.98
N GLU A 34 -4.34 -5.88 9.14
CA GLU A 34 -4.53 -5.24 10.44
C GLU A 34 -3.37 -4.29 10.78
N ALA A 35 -2.14 -4.71 10.52
CA ALA A 35 -0.95 -3.86 10.68
C ALA A 35 -1.02 -2.60 9.81
N VAL A 36 -1.36 -2.77 8.53
CA VAL A 36 -1.51 -1.66 7.57
C VAL A 36 -2.65 -0.73 7.96
N ALA A 37 -3.79 -1.26 8.40
CA ALA A 37 -4.89 -0.45 8.91
C ALA A 37 -4.49 0.34 10.16
N GLY A 38 -3.66 -0.25 11.03
CA GLY A 38 -3.04 0.42 12.17
C GLY A 38 -2.16 1.60 11.75
N ILE A 39 -1.25 1.38 10.79
CA ILE A 39 -0.38 2.43 10.24
C ILE A 39 -1.20 3.58 9.65
N VAL A 40 -2.24 3.26 8.86
CA VAL A 40 -3.13 4.26 8.25
C VAL A 40 -3.83 5.09 9.33
N SER A 41 -4.37 4.43 10.36
CA SER A 41 -5.05 5.10 11.48
C SER A 41 -4.10 6.00 12.27
N ARG A 42 -2.88 5.53 12.59
CA ARG A 42 -1.85 6.34 13.28
C ARG A 42 -1.42 7.53 12.43
N THR A 43 -1.20 7.31 11.12
CA THR A 43 -0.86 8.38 10.19
C THR A 43 -1.94 9.46 10.19
N GLN A 44 -3.21 9.07 10.15
CA GLN A 44 -4.33 10.00 10.16
C GLN A 44 -4.38 10.83 11.45
N SER A 45 -4.01 10.25 12.58
CA SER A 45 -3.90 10.96 13.87
C SER A 45 -2.84 12.07 13.86
N TYR A 46 -1.77 11.90 13.07
CA TYR A 46 -0.70 12.88 12.95
C TYR A 46 -0.98 14.01 11.95
N LEU A 47 -2.02 13.88 11.12
CA LEU A 47 -2.32 14.80 10.04
C LEU A 47 -3.65 15.52 10.29
N PRO A 48 -3.76 16.81 9.91
CA PRO A 48 -5.02 17.51 9.95
C PRO A 48 -5.99 16.99 8.88
N GLU A 49 -7.24 17.45 8.95
CA GLU A 49 -8.24 17.20 7.91
C GLU A 49 -7.77 17.68 6.52
N GLY A 50 -8.21 16.97 5.47
CA GLY A 50 -7.86 17.28 4.07
C GLY A 50 -6.71 16.44 3.48
N TYR A 51 -6.02 15.63 4.30
CA TYR A 51 -5.11 14.60 3.80
C TYR A 51 -5.89 13.31 3.51
N ALA A 52 -5.76 12.77 2.30
CA ALA A 52 -6.33 11.47 1.96
C ALA A 52 -5.28 10.38 2.11
N ILE A 53 -5.62 9.27 2.78
CA ILE A 53 -4.69 8.18 3.05
C ILE A 53 -5.27 6.90 2.45
N GLY A 54 -4.45 6.18 1.69
CA GLY A 54 -4.79 4.91 1.06
C GLY A 54 -3.74 3.84 1.38
N SER A 55 -4.13 2.58 1.24
CA SER A 55 -3.19 1.48 1.28
C SER A 55 -3.53 0.44 0.23
N GLU A 56 -2.50 -0.20 -0.29
CA GLU A 56 -2.58 -1.29 -1.25
C GLU A 56 -1.78 -2.48 -0.72
N LEU A 57 -2.35 -3.67 -0.80
CA LEU A 57 -1.64 -4.92 -0.51
C LEU A 57 -1.30 -5.59 -1.83
N SER A 58 -0.05 -6.02 -1.97
CA SER A 58 0.46 -6.71 -3.14
C SER A 58 1.20 -7.97 -2.73
N TYR A 59 1.15 -8.97 -3.59
CA TYR A 59 1.73 -10.29 -3.36
C TYR A 59 2.64 -10.60 -4.52
N GLY A 60 3.95 -10.69 -4.24
CA GLY A 60 4.97 -10.95 -5.25
C GLY A 60 5.90 -12.07 -4.82
N SER A 61 6.87 -12.40 -5.68
CA SER A 61 7.88 -13.44 -5.40
C SER A 61 8.80 -13.14 -4.21
N ASN A 62 8.76 -11.91 -3.67
CA ASN A 62 9.50 -11.50 -2.47
C ASN A 62 8.61 -11.51 -1.21
N GLY A 63 7.45 -12.17 -1.26
CA GLY A 63 6.52 -12.25 -0.14
C GLY A 63 5.49 -11.11 -0.10
N PRO A 64 4.76 -10.98 1.02
CA PRO A 64 3.75 -9.96 1.21
C PRO A 64 4.35 -8.57 1.20
N GLN A 65 3.74 -7.68 0.45
CA GLN A 65 4.03 -6.26 0.46
C GLN A 65 2.76 -5.46 0.70
N ALA A 66 2.91 -4.38 1.45
CA ALA A 66 1.91 -3.35 1.53
C ALA A 66 2.53 -2.02 1.13
N THR A 67 1.74 -1.15 0.54
CA THR A 67 2.11 0.23 0.25
C THR A 67 1.08 1.12 0.92
N VAL A 68 1.55 2.08 1.71
CA VAL A 68 0.69 3.12 2.29
C VAL A 68 1.01 4.43 1.60
N ALA A 69 -0.01 5.13 1.11
CA ALA A 69 0.12 6.39 0.41
C ALA A 69 -0.68 7.49 1.11
N VAL A 70 -0.07 8.67 1.24
CA VAL A 70 -0.71 9.90 1.70
C VAL A 70 -0.75 10.88 0.55
N HIS A 71 -1.95 11.34 0.25
CA HIS A 71 -2.23 12.40 -0.69
C HIS A 71 -2.49 13.70 0.08
N PRO A 72 -1.52 14.61 0.15
CA PRO A 72 -1.74 15.93 0.74
C PRO A 72 -2.75 16.75 -0.08
N PRO A 73 -3.40 17.76 0.52
CA PRO A 73 -4.32 18.64 -0.20
C PRO A 73 -3.64 19.45 -1.31
N VAL A 74 -2.35 19.75 -1.13
CA VAL A 74 -1.48 20.39 -2.12
C VAL A 74 -0.14 19.67 -2.18
N GLY A 75 0.45 19.60 -3.38
CA GLY A 75 1.70 18.88 -3.62
C GLY A 75 1.50 17.45 -4.12
N ARG A 76 2.58 16.67 -4.12
CA ARG A 76 2.61 15.31 -4.67
C ARG A 76 2.31 14.27 -3.60
N PRO A 77 1.65 13.15 -3.95
CA PRO A 77 1.46 12.05 -3.02
C PRO A 77 2.80 11.48 -2.56
N VAL A 78 2.83 11.01 -1.32
CA VAL A 78 3.96 10.30 -0.71
C VAL A 78 3.54 8.88 -0.42
N SER A 79 4.39 7.91 -0.75
CA SER A 79 4.14 6.51 -0.48
C SER A 79 5.31 5.87 0.24
N ALA A 80 5.01 4.97 1.18
CA ALA A 80 5.99 4.07 1.79
C ALA A 80 5.62 2.62 1.47
N GLY A 81 6.61 1.86 1.01
CA GLY A 81 6.52 0.41 0.90
C GLY A 81 6.83 -0.23 2.25
N PHE A 82 6.10 -1.29 2.57
CA PHE A 82 6.18 -2.03 3.81
C PHE A 82 6.22 -3.53 3.47
N THR A 83 7.32 -4.18 3.85
CA THR A 83 7.56 -5.61 3.59
C THR A 83 7.88 -6.26 4.94
N PRO A 84 6.88 -6.78 5.67
CA PRO A 84 7.13 -7.46 6.93
C PRO A 84 7.77 -8.82 6.67
N ASP A 85 8.70 -9.21 7.54
CA ASP A 85 9.26 -10.54 7.53
C ASP A 85 8.26 -11.56 8.12
N GLU A 86 8.50 -12.86 7.92
CA GLU A 86 7.63 -13.93 8.42
C GLU A 86 7.37 -13.81 9.94
N ASN A 87 8.40 -13.47 10.71
CA ASN A 87 8.30 -13.29 12.15
C ASN A 87 7.37 -12.12 12.53
N ASP A 88 7.36 -11.03 11.75
CA ASP A 88 6.47 -9.89 11.98
C ASP A 88 5.01 -10.22 11.64
N LEU A 89 4.80 -11.11 10.67
CA LEU A 89 3.48 -11.60 10.29
C LEU A 89 2.92 -12.61 11.31
N GLU A 90 3.79 -13.39 11.94
CA GLU A 90 3.42 -14.35 12.98
C GLU A 90 3.22 -13.69 14.34
N SER A 91 4.14 -12.81 14.75
CA SER A 91 4.08 -12.12 16.05
C SER A 91 3.17 -10.89 16.02
N GLY A 92 2.87 -10.38 14.83
CA GLY A 92 2.21 -9.09 14.62
C GLY A 92 3.18 -7.92 14.78
N LEU A 93 2.96 -6.85 14.00
CA LEU A 93 3.73 -5.62 14.17
C LEU A 93 3.45 -4.97 15.52
N THR A 94 4.49 -4.47 16.19
CA THR A 94 4.31 -3.69 17.41
C THR A 94 3.73 -2.31 17.11
N ASP A 95 3.09 -1.68 18.09
CA ASP A 95 2.61 -0.29 17.95
C ASP A 95 3.77 0.67 17.64
N ASP A 96 4.94 0.49 18.25
CA ASP A 96 6.13 1.31 18.00
C ASP A 96 6.57 1.26 16.53
N ASP A 97 6.62 0.06 15.92
CA ASP A 97 6.97 -0.09 14.49
C ASP A 97 5.96 0.63 13.60
N ARG A 98 4.67 0.49 13.90
CA ARG A 98 3.60 1.15 13.15
C ARG A 98 3.67 2.66 13.30
N ASP A 99 4.00 3.14 14.51
CA ASP A 99 4.14 4.57 14.81
C ASP A 99 5.31 5.21 14.10
N GLU A 100 6.45 4.53 14.04
CA GLU A 100 7.62 5.04 13.33
C GLU A 100 7.30 5.26 11.84
N VAL A 101 6.74 4.24 11.19
CA VAL A 101 6.33 4.30 9.79
C VAL A 101 5.29 5.41 9.57
N ALA A 102 4.26 5.44 10.41
CA ALA A 102 3.20 6.45 10.34
C ALA A 102 3.74 7.87 10.50
N ARG A 103 4.67 8.09 11.43
CA ARG A 103 5.28 9.40 11.69
C ARG A 103 6.17 9.83 10.53
N GLY A 104 6.98 8.93 9.97
CA GLY A 104 7.82 9.23 8.81
C GLY A 104 7.00 9.60 7.58
N LEU A 105 5.91 8.87 7.33
CA LEU A 105 4.97 9.12 6.25
C LEU A 105 4.25 10.46 6.42
N ALA A 106 3.74 10.75 7.63
CA ALA A 106 3.07 12.01 7.94
C ALA A 106 4.03 13.22 7.84
N ALA A 107 5.26 13.10 8.35
CA ALA A 107 6.27 14.15 8.25
C ALA A 107 6.62 14.45 6.78
N SER A 108 6.76 13.41 5.96
CA SER A 108 7.00 13.54 4.53
C SER A 108 5.83 14.23 3.82
N ALA A 109 4.59 13.86 4.14
CA ALA A 109 3.40 14.50 3.55
C ALA A 109 3.27 15.97 3.95
N ALA A 110 3.53 16.31 5.21
CA ALA A 110 3.56 17.70 5.68
C ALA A 110 4.66 18.52 4.99
N PHE A 111 5.84 17.91 4.78
CA PHE A 111 6.92 18.54 4.02
C PHE A 111 6.53 18.81 2.57
N GLN A 112 5.74 17.93 1.93
CA GLN A 112 5.26 18.16 0.56
C GLN A 112 4.35 19.39 0.47
N VAL A 113 3.47 19.60 1.46
CA VAL A 113 2.64 20.81 1.53
C VAL A 113 3.51 22.05 1.70
N MET A 114 4.47 22.00 2.62
CA MET A 114 5.40 23.12 2.85
C MET A 114 6.17 23.48 1.58
N ASN A 115 6.66 22.48 0.84
CA ASN A 115 7.39 22.69 -0.40
C ASN A 115 6.46 23.21 -1.51
N ALA A 116 5.24 22.70 -1.64
CA ALA A 116 4.28 23.17 -2.64
C ALA A 116 3.87 24.62 -2.43
N VAL A 117 3.63 25.02 -1.17
CA VAL A 117 3.33 26.42 -0.82
C VAL A 117 4.55 27.32 -1.04
N GLY A 118 5.76 26.83 -0.73
CA GLY A 118 7.01 27.57 -0.96
C GLY A 118 7.32 27.80 -2.44
N ASP A 119 7.04 26.82 -3.30
CA ASP A 119 7.23 26.90 -4.76
C ASP A 119 6.22 27.87 -5.41
N GLU A 120 4.98 27.93 -4.90
CA GLU A 120 3.98 28.91 -5.35
C GLU A 120 4.36 30.36 -4.99
N LEU A 121 5.19 30.55 -3.96
CA LEU A 121 5.73 31.85 -3.56
C LEU A 121 7.00 32.24 -4.32
N THR A 122 7.40 31.52 -5.38
CA THR A 122 8.56 31.90 -6.21
C THR A 122 8.43 33.36 -6.60
N PRO A 123 9.29 34.27 -6.08
CA PRO A 123 9.14 35.69 -6.33
C PRO A 123 9.37 35.94 -7.81
N THR A 124 8.33 36.29 -8.55
CA THR A 124 8.45 36.74 -9.96
C THR A 124 9.07 38.14 -10.07
N ALA A 125 9.81 38.59 -9.07
CA ALA A 125 10.49 39.87 -9.07
C ALA A 125 11.72 39.80 -9.98
N ARG A 126 11.61 40.46 -11.13
CA ARG A 126 12.71 40.78 -12.04
C ARG A 126 13.07 42.26 -11.90
#